data_AF-A0A2D5AVL8-F1
#
_entry.id   AF-A0A2D5AVL8-F1
#
_cell.length_a   1.000
_cell.length_b   1.000
_cell.length_c   1.000
_cell.angle_alpha   90.00
_cell.angle_beta   90.00
_cell.angle_gamma   90.00
#
_symmetry.space_group_name_H-M   'P 1'
#
loop_
_entity.id
_entity.type
_entity.pdbx_description
1 polymer ?
#
loop_
_entity_poly.entity_id
_entity_poly.type
_entity_poly.pdbx_seq_one_letter_code
_entity_poly.pdbx_strand_id
1 'polypeptide(L)'
;MNSPAHEAASRAADQLGKAVLPHLLGQLDGTTESFRALARKLSADPDATLSDSAALAHVEEAQGQAHRVGWFLGCLASASGTDLLIARREENGLRLFCGLILDALANPAILLPAQQDLPRIATGIGRGWELSFLAGFLFYAALRGEFPEGELRWSIERRNDQAFLRAQSALQSADGALLEQLAGILPEARAQVSAQSAEIRFPSAWLA
;
A
#
# COMPACT_ATOMS: atom_id res chain seq x y z
N MET A 1 0.63 -6.29 27.53
CA MET A 1 -0.58 -5.57 27.06
C MET A 1 -0.22 -4.91 25.74
N ASN A 2 -1.02 -5.12 24.70
CA ASN A 2 -0.78 -4.46 23.41
C ASN A 2 -1.11 -2.97 23.56
N SER A 3 -0.35 -2.10 22.89
CA SER A 3 -0.66 -0.67 22.89
C SER A 3 -1.96 -0.43 22.10
N PRO A 4 -2.75 0.61 22.42
CA PRO A 4 -3.94 0.97 21.64
C PRO A 4 -3.67 1.12 20.14
N ALA A 5 -2.47 1.62 19.78
CA ALA A 5 -2.03 1.75 18.40
C ALA A 5 -1.82 0.39 17.71
N HIS A 6 -1.37 -0.64 18.44
CA HIS A 6 -1.20 -1.98 17.89
C HIS A 6 -2.54 -2.68 17.66
N GLU A 7 -3.51 -2.49 18.56
CA GLU A 7 -4.88 -2.97 18.36
C GLU A 7 -5.55 -2.29 17.15
N ALA A 8 -5.32 -0.97 16.99
CA ALA A 8 -5.75 -0.23 15.82
C ALA A 8 -5.11 -0.77 14.52
N ALA A 9 -3.80 -1.04 14.53
CA ALA A 9 -3.10 -1.65 13.39
C ALA A 9 -3.69 -3.01 13.01
N SER A 10 -3.97 -3.88 13.99
CA SER A 10 -4.58 -5.18 13.72
C SER A 10 -6.00 -5.06 13.15
N ARG A 11 -6.80 -4.10 13.63
CA ARG A 11 -8.15 -3.84 13.09
C ARG A 11 -8.11 -3.29 11.67
N ALA A 12 -7.20 -2.35 11.40
CA ALA A 12 -6.97 -1.82 10.06
C ALA A 12 -6.50 -2.91 9.10
N ALA A 13 -5.63 -3.82 9.56
CA ALA A 13 -5.15 -4.95 8.77
C ALA A 13 -6.26 -5.93 8.40
N ASP A 14 -7.19 -6.21 9.33
CA ASP A 14 -8.37 -7.03 9.05
C ASP A 14 -9.30 -6.37 8.02
N GLN A 15 -9.56 -5.07 8.14
CA GLN A 15 -10.37 -4.34 7.15
C GLN A 15 -9.74 -4.31 5.75
N LEU A 16 -8.44 -3.97 5.68
CA LEU A 16 -7.68 -3.97 4.44
C LEU A 16 -7.63 -5.37 3.83
N GLY A 17 -7.30 -6.38 4.63
CA GLY A 17 -7.24 -7.78 4.22
C GLY A 17 -8.55 -8.23 3.60
N LYS A 18 -9.69 -7.99 4.24
CA LYS A 18 -11.01 -8.35 3.70
C LYS A 18 -11.29 -7.71 2.34
N ALA A 19 -10.83 -6.48 2.13
CA ALA A 19 -11.08 -5.75 0.89
C ALA A 19 -10.16 -6.17 -0.26
N VAL A 20 -8.89 -6.45 0.03
CA VAL A 20 -7.86 -6.62 -1.02
C VAL A 20 -7.42 -8.07 -1.21
N LEU A 21 -7.65 -8.97 -0.24
CA LEU A 21 -7.19 -10.35 -0.30
C LEU A 21 -7.73 -11.13 -1.51
N PRO A 22 -9.01 -10.97 -1.94
CA PRO A 22 -9.48 -11.65 -3.16
C PRO A 22 -8.69 -11.25 -4.41
N HIS A 23 -8.38 -9.96 -4.55
CA HIS A 23 -7.56 -9.46 -5.66
C HIS A 23 -6.12 -10.00 -5.59
N LEU A 24 -5.52 -9.99 -4.39
CA LEU A 24 -4.19 -10.53 -4.15
C LEU A 24 -4.08 -12.02 -4.49
N LEU A 25 -5.06 -12.82 -4.09
CA LEU A 25 -5.09 -14.25 -4.40
C LEU A 25 -5.19 -14.48 -5.92
N GLY A 26 -6.02 -13.70 -6.62
CA GLY A 26 -6.09 -13.75 -8.09
C GLY A 26 -4.75 -13.38 -8.76
N GLN A 27 -4.05 -12.36 -8.26
CA GLN A 27 -2.72 -12.00 -8.75
C GLN A 27 -1.69 -13.11 -8.49
N LEU A 28 -1.72 -13.75 -7.31
CA LEU A 28 -0.83 -14.86 -6.99
C LEU A 28 -1.07 -16.08 -7.86
N ASP A 29 -2.33 -16.42 -8.11
CA ASP A 29 -2.69 -17.53 -8.98
C ASP A 29 -2.20 -17.29 -10.41
N GLY A 30 -2.45 -16.09 -10.97
CA GLY A 30 -1.97 -15.71 -12.30
C GLY A 30 -0.44 -15.67 -12.41
N THR A 31 0.23 -15.17 -11.38
CA THR A 31 1.70 -15.16 -11.29
C THR A 31 2.26 -16.59 -11.23
N THR A 32 1.65 -17.46 -10.43
CA THR A 32 2.05 -18.87 -10.29
C THR A 32 1.90 -19.63 -11.60
N GLU A 33 0.77 -19.45 -12.30
CA GLU A 33 0.57 -20.06 -13.62
C GLU A 33 1.56 -19.55 -14.66
N SER A 34 1.91 -18.26 -14.62
CA SER A 34 2.93 -17.67 -15.48
C SER A 34 4.30 -18.32 -15.26
N PHE A 35 4.73 -18.49 -14.01
CA PHE A 35 5.98 -19.19 -13.69
C PHE A 35 5.95 -20.67 -14.07
N ARG A 36 4.82 -21.37 -13.89
CA ARG A 36 4.66 -22.76 -14.33
C ARG A 36 4.72 -22.90 -15.86
N ALA A 37 4.12 -21.97 -16.60
CA ALA A 37 4.18 -21.94 -18.06
C ALA A 37 5.63 -21.74 -18.54
N LEU A 38 6.34 -20.78 -17.93
CA LEU A 38 7.76 -20.54 -18.21
C LEU A 38 8.62 -21.77 -17.91
N ALA A 39 8.46 -22.38 -16.74
CA ALA A 39 9.22 -23.57 -16.34
C ALA A 39 9.01 -24.74 -17.32
N ARG A 40 7.78 -24.94 -17.81
CA ARG A 40 7.48 -25.93 -18.85
C ARG A 40 8.17 -25.59 -20.17
N LYS A 41 8.14 -24.32 -20.60
CA LYS A 41 8.83 -23.85 -21.83
C LYS A 41 10.33 -24.10 -21.73
N LEU A 42 10.97 -23.69 -20.64
CA LEU A 42 12.40 -23.88 -20.39
C LEU A 42 12.81 -25.34 -20.25
N SER A 43 11.94 -26.20 -19.73
CA SER A 43 12.21 -27.64 -19.64
C SER A 43 12.22 -28.32 -21.02
N ALA A 44 11.44 -27.79 -21.96
CA ALA A 44 11.39 -28.29 -23.34
C ALA A 44 12.46 -27.66 -24.23
N ASP A 45 12.81 -26.40 -24.00
CA ASP A 45 13.82 -25.63 -24.72
C ASP A 45 14.52 -24.64 -23.75
N PRO A 46 15.72 -24.97 -23.24
CA PRO A 46 16.45 -24.15 -22.29
C PRO A 46 16.81 -22.75 -22.80
N ASP A 47 16.89 -22.55 -24.11
CA ASP A 47 17.28 -21.27 -24.74
C ASP A 47 16.07 -20.42 -25.14
N ALA A 48 14.85 -20.88 -24.85
CA ALA A 48 13.59 -20.27 -25.27
C ALA A 48 13.31 -18.85 -24.73
N THR A 49 14.07 -18.40 -23.73
CA THR A 49 13.97 -17.04 -23.17
C THR A 49 15.04 -16.09 -23.71
N LEU A 50 16.14 -16.59 -24.26
CA LEU A 50 17.22 -15.74 -24.77
C LEU A 50 16.86 -15.08 -26.11
N SER A 51 15.85 -15.61 -26.80
CA SER A 51 15.41 -15.19 -28.13
C SER A 51 14.03 -14.52 -28.13
N ASP A 52 13.35 -14.43 -26.99
CA ASP A 52 11.97 -13.95 -26.86
C ASP A 52 11.88 -12.82 -25.82
N SER A 53 12.03 -11.58 -26.29
CA SER A 53 11.94 -10.38 -25.45
C SER A 53 10.58 -10.22 -24.77
N ALA A 54 9.51 -10.73 -25.37
CA ALA A 54 8.17 -10.66 -24.78
C ALA A 54 8.04 -11.62 -23.59
N ALA A 55 8.64 -12.81 -23.70
CA ALA A 55 8.70 -13.75 -22.58
C ALA A 55 9.50 -13.18 -21.39
N LEU A 56 10.63 -12.51 -21.64
CA LEU A 56 11.42 -11.85 -20.59
C LEU A 56 10.61 -10.75 -19.89
N ALA A 57 9.94 -9.88 -20.65
CA ALA A 57 9.09 -8.83 -20.09
C ALA A 57 7.94 -9.39 -19.23
N HIS A 58 7.33 -10.50 -19.64
CA HIS A 58 6.28 -11.17 -18.86
C HIS A 58 6.80 -11.73 -17.53
N VAL A 59 8.04 -12.23 -17.51
CA VAL A 59 8.68 -12.73 -16.28
C VAL A 59 9.03 -11.60 -15.33
N GLU A 60 9.56 -10.50 -15.86
CA GLU A 60 9.84 -9.29 -15.08
C GLU A 60 8.56 -8.73 -14.44
N GLU A 61 7.45 -8.68 -15.20
CA GLU A 61 6.15 -8.28 -14.70
C GLU A 61 5.64 -9.23 -13.60
N ALA A 62 5.69 -10.55 -13.83
CA ALA A 62 5.29 -11.55 -12.84
C ALA A 62 6.14 -11.47 -11.56
N GLN A 63 7.45 -11.21 -11.67
CA GLN A 63 8.32 -10.99 -10.53
C GLN A 63 7.95 -9.70 -9.77
N GLY A 64 7.66 -8.62 -10.49
CA GLY A 64 7.19 -7.36 -9.90
C GLY A 64 5.88 -7.52 -9.14
N GLN A 65 4.94 -8.29 -9.70
CA GLN A 65 3.67 -8.64 -9.05
C GLN A 65 3.89 -9.49 -7.80
N ALA A 66 4.66 -10.58 -7.89
CA ALA A 66 4.99 -11.42 -6.73
C ALA A 66 5.63 -10.61 -5.59
N HIS A 67 6.54 -9.69 -5.94
CA HIS A 67 7.18 -8.81 -4.97
C HIS A 67 6.17 -7.89 -4.28
N ARG A 68 5.31 -7.21 -5.06
CA ARG A 68 4.27 -6.30 -4.54
C ARG A 68 3.30 -7.03 -3.60
N VAL A 69 2.80 -8.20 -4.02
CA VAL A 69 1.89 -9.01 -3.21
C VAL A 69 2.56 -9.48 -1.92
N GLY A 70 3.75 -10.08 -2.02
CA GLY A 70 4.48 -10.57 -0.86
C GLY A 70 4.79 -9.48 0.16
N TRP A 71 5.15 -8.28 -0.33
CA TRP A 71 5.40 -7.14 0.54
C TRP A 71 4.12 -6.65 1.23
N PHE A 72 3.00 -6.54 0.52
CA PHE A 72 1.72 -6.15 1.13
C PHE A 72 1.24 -7.15 2.20
N LEU A 73 1.33 -8.45 1.91
CA LEU A 73 1.03 -9.50 2.89
C LEU A 73 1.94 -9.40 4.12
N GLY A 74 3.21 -9.08 3.91
CA GLY A 74 4.16 -8.81 4.99
C GLY A 74 3.74 -7.61 5.86
N CYS A 75 3.26 -6.53 5.25
CA CYS A 75 2.72 -5.37 5.97
C CYS A 75 1.47 -5.72 6.79
N LEU A 76 0.52 -6.48 6.21
CA LEU A 76 -0.67 -6.93 6.94
C LEU A 76 -0.30 -7.81 8.14
N ALA A 77 0.58 -8.79 7.94
CA ALA A 77 1.04 -9.67 9.00
C ALA A 77 1.74 -8.87 10.13
N SER A 78 2.58 -7.89 9.75
CA SER A 78 3.29 -7.03 10.70
C SER A 78 2.35 -6.16 11.51
N ALA A 79 1.31 -5.62 10.88
CA ALA A 79 0.24 -4.88 11.55
C ALA A 79 -0.59 -5.76 12.51
N SER A 80 -0.69 -7.06 12.22
CA SER A 80 -1.28 -8.07 13.11
C SER A 80 -0.29 -8.65 14.15
N GLY A 81 0.92 -8.10 14.25
CA GLY A 81 1.92 -8.50 15.26
C GLY A 81 2.85 -9.64 14.85
N THR A 82 2.78 -10.11 13.61
CA THR A 82 3.69 -11.14 13.05
C THR A 82 4.65 -10.49 12.05
N ASP A 83 5.92 -10.31 12.44
CA ASP A 83 6.91 -9.71 11.55
C ASP A 83 7.37 -10.70 10.47
N LEU A 84 6.74 -10.62 9.30
CA LEU A 84 7.12 -11.35 8.09
C LEU A 84 7.97 -10.51 7.13
N LEU A 85 8.14 -9.22 7.41
CA LEU A 85 8.98 -8.34 6.60
C LEU A 85 10.45 -8.51 6.95
N ILE A 86 10.76 -8.96 8.18
CA ILE A 86 12.09 -9.26 8.73
C ILE A 86 12.98 -7.99 8.75
N ALA A 87 13.45 -7.57 7.59
CA ALA A 87 14.28 -6.38 7.37
C ALA A 87 13.95 -5.65 6.05
N ARG A 88 12.91 -6.06 5.31
CA ARG A 88 12.53 -5.43 4.04
C ARG A 88 11.94 -4.05 4.29
N ARG A 89 12.81 -3.05 4.19
CA ARG A 89 12.43 -1.64 4.07
C ARG A 89 12.35 -1.32 2.58
N GLU A 90 11.15 -1.19 2.07
CA GLU A 90 10.95 -0.76 0.69
C GLU A 90 10.82 0.75 0.65
N GLU A 91 11.82 1.43 0.09
CA GLU A 91 11.76 2.89 -0.16
C GLU A 91 10.53 3.24 -1.02
N ASN A 92 10.11 2.31 -1.87
CA ASN A 92 8.92 2.47 -2.71
C ASN A 92 7.62 2.00 -2.01
N GLY A 93 7.62 1.79 -0.70
CA GLY A 93 6.48 1.23 0.04
C GLY A 93 5.17 1.99 -0.16
N LEU A 94 5.20 3.33 -0.24
CA LEU A 94 4.02 4.12 -0.57
C LEU A 94 3.45 3.76 -1.94
N ARG A 95 4.31 3.61 -2.95
CA ARG A 95 3.92 3.24 -4.32
C ARG A 95 3.30 1.85 -4.35
N LEU A 96 3.95 0.89 -3.71
CA LEU A 96 3.51 -0.51 -3.67
C LEU A 96 2.17 -0.65 -2.95
N PHE A 97 2.04 -0.05 -1.75
CA PHE A 97 0.85 -0.20 -0.92
C PHE A 97 -0.35 0.52 -1.51
N CYS A 98 -0.18 1.81 -1.86
CA CYS A 98 -1.27 2.58 -2.44
C CYS A 98 -1.65 1.99 -3.79
N GLY A 99 -0.69 1.69 -4.67
CA GLY A 99 -0.95 1.09 -5.98
C GLY A 99 -1.82 -0.16 -5.89
N LEU A 100 -1.52 -1.09 -4.97
CA LEU A 100 -2.33 -2.28 -4.77
C LEU A 100 -3.77 -1.97 -4.33
N ILE A 101 -3.96 -1.03 -3.39
CA ILE A 101 -5.31 -0.64 -2.95
C ILE A 101 -6.12 -0.10 -4.12
N LEU A 102 -5.49 0.67 -5.01
CA LEU A 102 -6.13 1.20 -6.20
C LEU A 102 -6.52 0.07 -7.17
N ASP A 103 -5.60 -0.85 -7.42
CA ASP A 103 -5.83 -2.00 -8.30
C ASP A 103 -6.96 -2.90 -7.76
N ALA A 104 -7.02 -3.10 -6.43
CA ALA A 104 -8.00 -3.96 -5.78
C ALA A 104 -9.41 -3.35 -5.67
N LEU A 105 -9.50 -2.03 -5.44
CA LEU A 105 -10.78 -1.35 -5.26
C LEU A 105 -11.37 -0.78 -6.55
N ALA A 106 -10.57 -0.73 -7.63
CA ALA A 106 -10.94 -0.44 -9.01
C ALA A 106 -12.19 0.45 -9.15
N ASN A 107 -12.09 1.72 -8.75
CA ASN A 107 -13.17 2.69 -8.93
C ASN A 107 -12.86 3.58 -10.15
N PRO A 108 -13.55 3.38 -11.29
CA PRO A 108 -13.28 4.13 -12.51
C PRO A 108 -13.63 5.62 -12.43
N ALA A 109 -14.36 6.05 -11.39
CA ALA A 109 -14.72 7.45 -11.18
C ALA A 109 -13.64 8.25 -10.41
N ILE A 110 -12.53 7.62 -10.02
CA ILE A 110 -11.56 8.21 -9.10
C ILE A 110 -10.24 8.50 -9.83
N LEU A 111 -9.88 9.78 -9.90
CA LEU A 111 -8.58 10.24 -10.36
C LEU A 111 -7.53 10.07 -9.26
N LEU A 112 -6.46 9.37 -9.59
CA LEU A 112 -5.44 8.93 -8.66
C LEU A 112 -4.08 9.49 -9.06
N PRO A 113 -3.09 9.59 -8.15
CA PRO A 113 -1.72 9.81 -8.59
C PRO A 113 -1.36 8.71 -9.56
N ALA A 114 -0.55 9.02 -10.58
CA ALA A 114 0.21 7.94 -11.16
C ALA A 114 1.13 7.37 -10.05
N GLN A 115 1.28 6.04 -9.96
CA GLN A 115 2.10 5.41 -8.91
C GLN A 115 3.52 6.01 -8.84
N GLN A 116 4.02 6.54 -9.96
CA GLN A 116 5.30 7.24 -10.08
C GLN A 116 5.38 8.59 -9.34
N ASP A 117 4.25 9.24 -9.07
CA ASP A 117 4.17 10.56 -8.43
C ASP A 117 4.25 10.47 -6.90
N LEU A 118 4.08 9.26 -6.35
CA LEU A 118 4.23 9.05 -4.91
C LEU A 118 5.72 9.09 -4.52
N PRO A 119 6.09 9.83 -3.47
CA PRO A 119 7.48 9.95 -3.06
C PRO A 119 8.01 8.63 -2.48
N ARG A 120 9.33 8.51 -2.45
CA ARG A 120 9.99 7.42 -1.73
C ARG A 120 10.04 7.73 -0.24
N ILE A 121 10.07 6.68 0.57
CA ILE A 121 10.27 6.74 2.00
C ILE A 121 11.78 6.74 2.28
N ALA A 122 12.25 7.62 3.16
CA ALA A 122 13.66 7.63 3.55
C ALA A 122 14.02 6.38 4.38
N THR A 123 15.28 5.97 4.34
CA THR A 123 15.72 4.82 5.14
C THR A 123 15.77 5.16 6.63
N GLY A 124 15.54 4.17 7.50
CA GLY A 124 15.70 4.35 8.96
C GLY A 124 14.44 4.78 9.73
N ILE A 125 13.32 5.03 9.06
CA ILE A 125 12.08 5.49 9.71
C ILE A 125 11.31 4.29 10.30
N GLY A 126 11.12 4.29 11.62
CA GLY A 126 10.35 3.26 12.32
C GLY A 126 10.74 1.85 11.90
N ARG A 127 9.72 1.01 11.67
CA ARG A 127 9.88 -0.35 11.10
C ARG A 127 9.83 -0.37 9.57
N GLY A 128 9.78 0.77 8.89
CA GLY A 128 9.80 0.92 7.43
C GLY A 128 8.46 0.66 6.73
N TRP A 129 7.57 -0.17 7.30
CA TRP A 129 6.25 -0.45 6.74
C TRP A 129 5.14 0.46 7.29
N GLU A 130 5.33 1.00 8.49
CA GLU A 130 4.29 1.69 9.25
C GLU A 130 3.73 2.91 8.51
N LEU A 131 4.59 3.70 7.86
CA LEU A 131 4.15 4.88 7.11
C LEU A 131 3.36 4.48 5.86
N SER A 132 3.81 3.45 5.14
CA SER A 132 3.09 2.94 3.98
C SER A 132 1.74 2.34 4.35
N PHE A 133 1.68 1.63 5.48
CA PHE A 133 0.45 1.05 5.98
C PHE A 133 -0.54 2.13 6.43
N LEU A 134 -0.07 3.13 7.17
CA LEU A 134 -0.89 4.27 7.59
C LEU A 134 -1.43 5.06 6.39
N ALA A 135 -0.56 5.35 5.40
CA ALA A 135 -0.96 5.98 4.15
C ALA A 135 -1.97 5.10 3.39
N GLY A 136 -1.69 3.81 3.24
CA GLY A 136 -2.59 2.86 2.60
C GLY A 136 -3.96 2.81 3.25
N PHE A 137 -4.02 2.77 4.58
CA PHE A 137 -5.29 2.79 5.31
C PHE A 137 -6.06 4.10 5.07
N LEU A 138 -5.38 5.26 5.05
CA LEU A 138 -6.02 6.53 4.67
C LEU A 138 -6.63 6.45 3.26
N PHE A 139 -5.90 5.89 2.29
CA PHE A 139 -6.39 5.73 0.92
C PHE A 139 -7.60 4.80 0.87
N TYR A 140 -7.51 3.64 1.51
CA TYR A 140 -8.61 2.69 1.62
C TYR A 140 -9.87 3.31 2.24
N ALA A 141 -9.72 3.98 3.39
CA ALA A 141 -10.82 4.63 4.08
C ALA A 141 -11.43 5.74 3.21
N ALA A 142 -10.59 6.54 2.55
CA ALA A 142 -11.06 7.57 1.64
C ALA A 142 -11.88 6.96 0.50
N LEU A 143 -11.37 5.94 -0.19
CA LEU A 143 -11.99 5.28 -1.34
C LEU A 143 -13.35 4.62 -1.03
N ARG A 144 -13.65 4.36 0.25
CA ARG A 144 -14.94 3.84 0.71
C ARG A 144 -15.98 4.92 1.03
N GLY A 145 -15.58 6.18 1.05
CA GLY A 145 -16.49 7.32 1.17
C GLY A 145 -17.33 7.53 -0.09
N GLU A 146 -18.35 8.38 0.02
CA GLU A 146 -19.12 8.82 -1.13
C GLU A 146 -18.36 9.92 -1.89
N PHE A 147 -18.25 9.76 -3.20
CA PHE A 147 -17.58 10.72 -4.08
C PHE A 147 -18.54 11.26 -5.13
N PRO A 148 -18.59 12.58 -5.36
CA PRO A 148 -19.03 13.11 -6.64
C PRO A 148 -18.13 12.50 -7.74
N GLU A 149 -18.71 12.10 -8.88
CA GLU A 149 -17.92 11.56 -10.00
C GLU A 149 -16.74 12.48 -10.35
N GLY A 150 -15.54 11.91 -10.45
CA GLY A 150 -14.34 12.61 -10.92
C GLY A 150 -13.49 13.29 -9.84
N GLU A 151 -13.80 13.17 -8.55
CA GLU A 151 -13.01 13.85 -7.50
C GLU A 151 -12.51 12.91 -6.38
N LEU A 152 -11.23 12.53 -6.45
CA LEU A 152 -10.45 12.15 -5.26
C LEU A 152 -9.23 13.08 -5.18
N ARG A 153 -9.34 14.14 -4.38
CA ARG A 153 -8.27 15.13 -4.22
C ARG A 153 -7.39 14.73 -3.05
N TRP A 154 -6.54 13.75 -3.28
CA TRP A 154 -5.43 13.48 -2.38
C TRP A 154 -4.26 14.42 -2.72
N SER A 155 -3.41 14.73 -1.75
CA SER A 155 -2.17 15.47 -2.01
C SER A 155 -1.09 15.04 -1.02
N ILE A 156 0.16 15.13 -1.47
CA ILE A 156 1.32 15.07 -0.60
C ILE A 156 2.10 16.38 -0.72
N GLU A 157 2.21 17.11 0.39
CA GLU A 157 2.84 18.41 0.42
C GLU A 157 3.94 18.43 1.49
N ARG A 158 5.10 19.02 1.17
CA ARG A 158 6.13 19.34 2.16
C ARG A 158 6.01 20.81 2.52
N ARG A 159 5.86 21.14 3.80
CA ARG A 159 5.89 22.51 4.32
C ARG A 159 6.84 22.53 5.50
N ASN A 160 7.96 23.24 5.36
CA ASN A 160 9.04 23.29 6.35
C ASN A 160 9.55 21.88 6.70
N ASP A 161 9.59 21.54 7.99
CA ASP A 161 10.02 20.27 8.57
C ASP A 161 8.93 19.19 8.57
N GLN A 162 7.77 19.47 7.97
CA GLN A 162 6.60 18.58 7.99
C GLN A 162 6.15 18.21 6.56
N ALA A 163 5.71 16.97 6.41
CA ALA A 163 4.98 16.48 5.25
C ALA A 163 3.54 16.18 5.64
N PHE A 164 2.64 16.37 4.68
CA PHE A 164 1.20 16.26 4.84
C PHE A 164 0.68 15.34 3.73
N LEU A 165 0.11 14.20 4.10
CA LEU A 165 -0.63 13.33 3.20
C LEU A 165 -2.12 13.52 3.46
N ARG A 166 -2.83 14.12 2.51
CA ARG A 166 -4.24 14.46 2.64
C ARG A 166 -5.08 13.65 1.67
N ALA A 167 -6.29 13.28 2.08
CA ALA A 167 -7.36 12.80 1.22
C ALA A 167 -8.61 13.66 1.46
N GLN A 168 -9.17 14.25 0.41
CA GLN A 168 -10.46 14.96 0.47
C GLN A 168 -11.58 13.94 0.27
N SER A 169 -12.09 13.42 1.39
CA SER A 169 -13.23 12.50 1.44
C SER A 169 -13.90 12.65 2.80
N ALA A 170 -15.22 12.54 2.84
CA ALA A 170 -15.97 12.37 4.08
C ALA A 170 -15.76 10.94 4.58
N LEU A 171 -14.76 10.76 5.46
CA LEU A 171 -14.53 9.45 6.07
C LEU A 171 -15.71 9.05 6.94
N GLN A 172 -16.03 7.76 6.93
CA GLN A 172 -16.95 7.20 7.93
C GLN A 172 -16.36 7.43 9.32
N SER A 173 -17.18 7.81 10.30
CA SER A 173 -16.70 8.19 11.64
C SER A 173 -15.85 7.10 12.31
N ALA A 174 -16.17 5.82 12.07
CA ALA A 174 -15.40 4.70 12.59
C ALA A 174 -13.99 4.59 11.97
N ASP A 175 -13.86 4.87 10.68
CA ASP A 175 -12.57 4.82 9.98
C ASP A 175 -11.70 6.02 10.36
N GLY A 176 -12.32 7.19 10.58
CA GLY A 176 -11.63 8.37 11.09
C GLY A 176 -11.00 8.14 12.48
N ALA A 177 -11.79 7.62 13.43
CA ALA A 177 -11.29 7.28 14.77
C ALA A 177 -10.19 6.21 14.72
N LEU A 178 -10.32 5.24 13.81
CA LEU A 178 -9.30 4.20 13.62
C LEU A 178 -8.00 4.79 13.04
N LEU A 179 -8.08 5.71 12.08
CA LEU A 179 -6.92 6.40 11.50
C LEU A 179 -6.15 7.20 12.57
N GLU A 180 -6.86 7.91 13.45
CA GLU A 180 -6.25 8.65 14.56
C GLU A 180 -5.50 7.74 15.54
N GLN A 181 -6.09 6.59 15.89
CA GLN A 181 -5.42 5.58 16.73
C GLN A 181 -4.22 4.96 16.01
N LEU A 182 -4.36 4.68 14.71
CA LEU A 182 -3.32 4.07 13.89
C LEU A 182 -2.10 4.98 13.76
N ALA A 183 -2.29 6.29 13.64
CA ALA A 183 -1.18 7.25 13.60
C ALA A 183 -0.24 7.13 14.82
N GLY A 184 -0.76 6.64 15.95
CA GLY A 184 0.01 6.37 17.16
C GLY A 184 1.09 5.28 17.03
N ILE A 185 1.13 4.50 15.94
CA ILE A 185 2.23 3.55 15.69
C ILE A 185 3.54 4.29 15.35
N LEU A 186 3.44 5.52 14.85
CA LEU A 186 4.58 6.36 14.48
C LEU A 186 4.66 7.57 15.43
N PRO A 187 5.70 7.68 16.28
CA PRO A 187 5.75 8.67 17.36
C PRO A 187 5.55 10.13 16.93
N GLU A 188 6.00 10.48 15.74
CA GLU A 188 5.95 11.84 15.17
C GLU A 188 4.81 12.02 14.17
N ALA A 189 4.05 10.97 13.85
CA ALA A 189 2.90 11.05 12.96
C ALA A 189 1.65 11.49 13.74
N ARG A 190 0.83 12.32 13.13
CA ARG A 190 -0.49 12.71 13.66
C ARG A 190 -1.50 12.62 12.54
N ALA A 191 -2.64 12.00 12.82
CA ALA A 191 -3.77 12.09 11.91
C ALA A 191 -4.77 13.13 12.41
N GLN A 192 -5.42 13.80 11.48
CA GLN A 192 -6.51 14.73 11.73
C GLN A 192 -7.63 14.41 10.76
N VAL A 193 -8.84 14.24 11.29
CA VAL A 193 -10.03 13.94 10.49
C VAL A 193 -11.04 15.08 10.65
N SER A 194 -11.59 15.52 9.52
CA SER A 194 -12.66 16.50 9.45
C SER A 194 -13.85 15.91 8.67
N ALA A 195 -14.95 16.66 8.60
CA ALA A 195 -16.14 16.23 7.85
C ALA A 195 -15.88 16.05 6.33
N GLN A 196 -14.83 16.66 5.78
CA GLN A 196 -14.58 16.70 4.34
C GLN A 196 -13.17 16.22 3.94
N SER A 197 -12.31 15.92 4.92
CA SER A 197 -10.95 15.51 4.64
C SER A 197 -10.35 14.73 5.80
N ALA A 198 -9.37 13.91 5.48
CA ALA A 198 -8.47 13.32 6.44
C ALA A 198 -7.03 13.60 6.02
N GLU A 199 -6.17 13.80 7.02
CA GLU A 199 -4.78 14.17 6.82
C GLU A 199 -3.89 13.40 7.79
N ILE A 200 -2.73 12.95 7.30
CA ILE A 200 -1.64 12.46 8.12
C ILE A 200 -0.49 13.46 7.98
N ARG A 201 -0.06 14.01 9.11
CA ARG A 201 1.13 14.86 9.25
C ARG A 201 2.28 14.07 9.83
N PHE A 202 3.48 14.23 9.29
CA PHE A 202 4.70 13.55 9.74
C PHE A 202 5.96 14.34 9.35
N PRO A 203 7.14 14.06 9.91
CA PRO A 203 8.38 14.77 9.55
C PRO A 203 8.68 14.69 8.04
N SER A 204 9.06 15.81 7.42
CA SER A 204 9.37 15.85 5.98
C SER A 204 10.60 15.02 5.62
N ALA A 205 11.53 14.85 6.57
CA ALA A 205 12.70 13.98 6.46
C ALA A 205 12.35 12.49 6.27
N TRP A 206 11.09 12.11 6.49
CA TRP A 206 10.64 10.74 6.24
C TRP A 206 10.42 10.43 4.75
N LEU A 207 10.48 11.45 3.90
CA LEU A 207 10.40 11.31 2.45
C LEU A 207 11.76 11.59 1.83
N ALA A 208 12.18 10.74 0.90
CA ALA A 208 13.38 10.93 0.08
C ALA A 208 13.11 11.85 -1.12
#